data_AF-A0A7Y0XW48-F1
#
_entry.id   AF-A0A7Y0XW48-F1
#
_cell.length_a   1.000
_cell.length_b   1.000
_cell.length_c   1.000
_cell.angle_alpha   90.00
_cell.angle_beta   90.00
_cell.angle_gamma   90.00
#
_symmetry.space_group_name_H-M   'P 1'
#
loop_
_entity.id
_entity.type
_entity.pdbx_description
1 polymer ?
#
loop_
_entity_poly.entity_id
_entity_poly.type
_entity_poly.pdbx_seq_one_letter_code
_entity_poly.pdbx_strand_id
1 'polypeptide(L)' 'MASSILPVTCNLRKTPLFRIDVEPIEGTDLKNRSQVMDDKVQTVISEKLGDVFGRLDDATMLSMNRALAVWLGFA' A
#
# COMPACT_ATOMS: atom_id res chain seq x y z
N MET A 1 0.50 -15.17 -14.58
CA MET A 1 0.69 -13.70 -14.74
C MET A 1 1.44 -13.20 -13.51
N ALA A 2 2.19 -12.10 -13.62
CA ALA A 2 2.88 -11.49 -12.47
C ALA A 2 2.17 -10.19 -12.08
N SER A 3 2.14 -9.91 -10.78
CA SER A 3 1.51 -8.73 -10.20
C SER A 3 2.51 -8.01 -9.30
N SER A 4 2.55 -6.69 -9.39
CA SER A 4 3.29 -5.85 -8.45
C SER A 4 2.44 -5.60 -7.21
N ILE A 5 3.04 -5.73 -6.04
CA ILE A 5 2.41 -5.50 -4.74
C ILE A 5 3.25 -4.56 -3.88
N LEU A 6 2.58 -3.95 -2.90
CA LEU A 6 3.19 -3.16 -1.84
C LEU A 6 2.89 -3.83 -0.49
N PRO A 7 3.92 -4.13 0.32
CA PRO A 7 3.72 -4.67 1.66
C PRO A 7 2.95 -3.70 2.56
N VAL A 8 2.07 -4.27 3.39
CA VAL A 8 1.34 -3.55 4.44
C VAL A 8 1.80 -4.04 5.80
N THR A 9 2.01 -3.13 6.75
CA THR A 9 2.46 -3.48 8.11
C THR A 9 1.77 -2.64 9.17
N CYS A 10 1.44 -3.25 10.31
CA CYS A 10 1.02 -2.52 11.52
C CYS A 10 2.20 -2.06 12.38
N ASN A 11 3.45 -2.34 11.98
CA ASN A 11 4.65 -1.79 12.62
C ASN A 11 4.92 -0.39 12.07
N LEU A 12 4.28 0.59 12.72
CA LEU A 12 4.32 1.98 12.32
C LEU A 12 5.72 2.58 12.55
N ARG A 13 6.26 3.22 11.52
CA ARG A 13 7.55 3.94 11.59
C ARG A 13 7.38 5.38 11.13
N LYS A 14 8.17 6.28 11.71
CA LYS A 14 8.22 7.69 11.30
C LYS A 14 9.03 7.83 10.01
N THR A 15 8.43 7.53 8.86
CA THR A 15 9.05 7.67 7.54
C THR A 15 8.00 8.07 6.49
N PRO A 16 7.41 9.26 6.59
CA PRO A 16 6.18 9.62 5.88
C PRO A 16 6.31 9.69 4.36
N LEU A 17 7.53 9.88 3.83
CA LEU A 17 7.76 10.00 2.39
C LEU A 17 7.49 8.70 1.62
N PHE A 18 7.70 7.55 2.26
CA PHE A 18 7.59 6.23 1.63
C PHE A 18 6.68 5.28 2.41
N ARG A 19 6.00 5.81 3.44
CA ARG A 19 5.09 5.05 4.27
C ARG A 19 3.81 5.84 4.46
N ILE A 20 2.80 5.45 3.71
CA ILE A 20 1.47 6.05 3.78
C ILE A 20 0.70 5.35 4.89
N ASP A 21 0.22 6.14 5.86
CA ASP A 21 -0.65 5.66 6.91
C ASP A 21 -2.03 5.32 6.33
N VAL A 22 -2.56 4.17 6.75
CA VAL A 22 -3.91 3.70 6.42
C VAL A 22 -4.63 3.39 7.72
N GLU A 23 -5.76 4.06 7.92
CA GLU A 23 -6.64 3.81 9.06
C GLU A 23 -7.60 2.64 8.74
N PRO A 24 -7.99 1.84 9.74
CA PRO A 24 -8.96 0.77 9.57
C PRO A 24 -10.36 1.37 9.42
N ILE A 25 -10.71 1.74 8.21
CA ILE A 25 -12.01 2.29 7.84
C ILE A 25 -12.89 1.21 7.21
N GLU A 26 -14.20 1.48 7.18
CA GLU A 26 -15.18 0.64 6.50
C GLU A 26 -14.78 0.43 5.03
N GLY A 27 -14.75 -0.83 4.59
CA GLY A 27 -14.35 -1.22 3.24
C GLY A 27 -12.89 -1.66 3.08
N THR A 28 -11.99 -1.37 4.04
CA THR A 28 -10.59 -1.87 3.98
C THR A 28 -10.39 -3.23 4.65
N ASP A 29 -11.28 -3.61 5.57
CA ASP A 29 -11.18 -4.74 6.52
C ASP A 29 -9.83 -4.87 7.25
N LEU A 30 -9.08 -3.76 7.37
CA LEU A 30 -7.89 -3.71 8.22
C LEU A 30 -8.30 -3.78 9.68
N LYS A 31 -7.59 -4.60 10.45
CA LYS A 31 -7.84 -4.77 11.90
C LYS A 31 -7.17 -3.70 12.76
N ASN A 32 -6.07 -3.13 12.27
CA ASN A 32 -5.25 -2.16 12.97
C ASN A 32 -4.85 -1.07 11.99
N ARG A 33 -4.56 0.12 12.53
CA ARG A 33 -3.81 1.14 11.79
C ARG A 33 -2.54 0.52 11.22
N SER A 34 -2.33 0.77 9.93
CA SER A 34 -1.28 0.14 9.15
C SER A 34 -0.57 1.17 8.29
N GLN A 35 0.56 0.76 7.72
CA GLN A 35 1.33 1.53 6.75
C GLN A 35 1.54 0.69 5.50
N VAL A 36 1.32 1.29 4.35
CA VAL A 36 1.78 0.75 3.07
C VAL A 36 3.23 1.19 2.86
N MET A 37 4.08 0.26 2.42
CA MET A 37 5.51 0.49 2.25
C MET A 37 5.84 0.77 0.77
N ASP A 38 5.64 2.01 0.34
CA ASP A 38 5.77 2.44 -1.06
C ASP A 38 7.21 2.33 -1.60
N ASP A 39 8.20 2.27 -0.72
CA ASP A 39 9.60 1.97 -1.07
C ASP A 39 9.86 0.50 -1.46
N LYS A 40 8.89 -0.39 -1.20
CA LYS A 40 9.07 -1.85 -1.30
C LYS A 40 8.16 -2.49 -2.32
N VAL A 41 8.13 -1.94 -3.53
CA VAL A 41 7.46 -2.59 -4.67
C VAL A 41 8.08 -3.97 -4.91
N GLN A 42 7.24 -5.00 -4.93
CA GLN A 42 7.65 -6.39 -5.13
C GLN A 42 6.80 -7.04 -6.21
N THR A 43 7.41 -7.93 -6.99
CA THR A 43 6.69 -8.73 -7.99
C THR A 43 6.44 -10.12 -7.46
N VAL A 44 5.17 -10.53 -7.46
CA VAL A 44 4.74 -11.88 -7.09
C VAL A 44 3.97 -12.53 -8.24
N ILE A 45 3.94 -13.86 -8.28
CA ILE A 45 3.06 -14.59 -9.19
C ILE A 45 1.60 -14.39 -8.72
N SER A 46 0.69 -14.08 -9.64
CA SER A 46 -0.69 -13.74 -9.31
C SER A 46 -1.43 -14.90 -8.61
N GLU A 47 -1.01 -16.14 -8.83
CA GLU A 47 -1.55 -17.34 -8.15
C GLU A 47 -1.26 -17.39 -6.64
N LYS A 48 -0.32 -16.58 -6.14
CA LYS A 48 -0.05 -16.43 -4.71
C LYS A 48 -0.91 -15.36 -4.04
N LEU A 49 -1.68 -14.60 -4.81
CA LEU A 49 -2.60 -13.61 -4.25
C LEU A 49 -3.83 -14.34 -3.70
N GLY A 50 -4.17 -14.05 -2.45
CA GLY A 50 -5.42 -14.51 -1.86
C GLY A 50 -6.62 -13.66 -2.31
N ASP A 51 -7.77 -13.93 -1.72
CA ASP A 51 -8.99 -13.17 -1.98
C ASP A 51 -8.82 -11.69 -1.58
N VAL A 52 -9.52 -10.82 -2.31
CA VAL A 52 -9.60 -9.40 -1.96
C VAL A 52 -10.36 -9.26 -0.65
N PHE A 53 -9.69 -8.73 0.37
CA PHE A 53 -10.30 -8.49 1.67
C PHE A 53 -10.80 -7.06 1.84
N GLY A 54 -10.46 -6.13 0.95
CA GLY A 54 -10.88 -4.75 1.09
C GLY A 54 -10.34 -3.85 -0.01
N ARG A 55 -10.68 -2.57 0.08
CA ARG A 55 -10.32 -1.54 -0.88
C ARG A 55 -10.04 -0.22 -0.16
N LEU A 56 -8.96 0.44 -0.58
CA LEU A 56 -8.64 1.79 -0.14
C LEU A 56 -9.53 2.81 -0.85
N ASP A 57 -9.86 3.90 -0.17
CA ASP A 57 -10.56 5.02 -0.78
C ASP A 57 -9.69 5.73 -1.84
N ASP A 58 -10.34 6.50 -2.71
CA ASP A 58 -9.67 7.15 -3.84
C ASP A 58 -8.64 8.19 -3.41
N ALA A 59 -8.82 8.87 -2.27
CA ALA A 59 -7.88 9.86 -1.78
C ALA A 59 -6.59 9.21 -1.27
N THR A 60 -6.71 8.09 -0.55
CA THR A 60 -5.57 7.27 -0.11
C THR A 60 -4.83 6.69 -1.31
N MET A 61 -5.54 6.13 -2.29
CA MET A 61 -4.93 5.62 -3.54
C MET A 61 -4.19 6.71 -4.32
N LEU A 62 -4.74 7.93 -4.38
CA LEU A 62 -4.06 9.06 -5.03
C LEU A 62 -2.77 9.46 -4.32
N SER A 63 -2.78 9.44 -2.98
CA SER A 63 -1.58 9.70 -2.15
C SER A 63 -0.48 8.67 -2.45
N MET A 64 -0.84 7.39 -2.50
CA MET A 64 0.08 6.30 -2.85
C MET A 64 0.67 6.46 -4.25
N ASN A 65 -0.16 6.76 -5.25
CA ASN A 65 0.33 6.96 -6.62
C ASN A 65 1.36 8.11 -6.72
N ARG A 66 1.16 9.20 -5.95
CA ARG A 66 2.11 10.32 -5.89
C ARG A 66 3.42 9.92 -5.21
N ALA A 67 3.35 9.23 -4.08
CA ALA A 67 4.53 8.74 -3.37
C ALA A 67 5.35 7.77 -4.24
N LEU A 68 4.67 6.86 -4.95
CA LEU A 68 5.31 5.97 -5.93
C LEU A 68 5.95 6.73 -7.09
N ALA A 69 5.30 7.75 -7.64
CA ALA A 69 5.88 8.56 -8.71
C ALA A 69 7.19 9.25 -8.27
N VAL A 70 7.23 9.76 -7.03
CA VAL A 70 8.45 10.33 -6.43
C VAL A 70 9.51 9.25 -6.20
N TRP A 71 9.14 8.08 -5.65
CA TRP A 71 10.08 6.98 -5.41
C TRP A 71 10.70 6.43 -6.70
N LEU A 72 9.92 6.33 -7.77
CA LEU A 72 10.35 5.83 -9.07
C LEU A 72 11.05 6.90 -9.93
N GLY A 73 11.08 8.15 -9.49
CA GLY A 73 11.74 9.25 -10.20
C GLY A 73 10.99 9.77 -11.42
N PHE A 74 9.66 9.63 -11.44
CA PHE A 74 8.80 10.17 -12.50
C PHE A 74 8.39 11.64 -12.26
N ALA A 75 8.60 12.16 -11.04
CA ALA A 75 8.16 13.47 -10.57
C ALA A 75 9.33 14.43 -10.31
#